data_AF-A0A518BG07-F1
#
_entry.id   AF-A0A518BG07-F1
#
_cell.length_a   1.000
_cell.length_b   1.000
_cell.length_c   1.000
_cell.angle_alpha   90.00
_cell.angle_beta   90.00
_cell.angle_gamma   90.00
#
_symmetry.space_group_name_H-M   'P 1'
#
loop_
_entity.id
_entity.type
_entity.pdbx_description
1 polymer ?
#
loop_
_entity_poly.entity_id
_entity_poly.type
_entity_poly.pdbx_seq_one_letter_code
_entity_poly.pdbx_strand_id
1 'polypeptide(L)'
;MTSSSSFVFAFALLVASLIPSGRASAQCYQPDGLDGLPCTTALSTLPAFPPALLPAQSICWDGCVLAGQGCGVVSLSAPTQLQCAEYEVALKNEDCNSNLQLFGNLHLDYTRTWREIVGTGSEKQVWRFVVKADLQRGNTNFGCNVPNCLGTHPTAFYYGYLD
;
A
#
# COMPACT_ATOMS: atom_id res chain seq x y z
N MET A 1 -74.74 -25.14 -12.16
CA MET A 1 -73.92 -24.99 -10.94
C MET A 1 -72.96 -26.16 -10.94
N THR A 2 -71.64 -26.10 -11.03
CA THR A 2 -70.52 -25.14 -10.91
C THR A 2 -69.31 -26.04 -11.26
N SER A 3 -68.16 -25.66 -11.77
CA SER A 3 -67.54 -24.44 -12.25
C SER A 3 -66.24 -24.94 -12.90
N SER A 4 -66.01 -24.66 -14.16
CA SER A 4 -64.73 -24.84 -14.84
C SER A 4 -63.72 -23.83 -14.27
N SER A 5 -62.45 -24.19 -14.11
CA SER A 5 -61.37 -23.19 -14.15
C SER A 5 -60.05 -23.83 -14.56
N SER A 6 -59.57 -23.30 -15.68
CA SER A 6 -58.50 -23.79 -16.53
C SER A 6 -57.12 -23.43 -16.00
N PHE A 7 -56.15 -24.29 -16.34
CA PHE A 7 -54.72 -24.04 -16.28
C PHE A 7 -54.35 -22.79 -17.09
N VAL A 8 -53.67 -21.83 -16.45
CA VAL A 8 -52.97 -20.73 -17.13
C VAL A 8 -51.49 -20.84 -16.79
N PHE A 9 -50.72 -21.34 -17.76
CA PHE A 9 -49.27 -21.27 -17.78
C PHE A 9 -48.85 -19.80 -17.92
N ALA A 10 -48.31 -19.21 -16.86
CA ALA A 10 -47.62 -17.92 -16.94
C ALA A 10 -46.14 -18.18 -17.26
N PHE A 11 -45.84 -18.16 -18.56
CA PHE A 11 -44.48 -18.14 -19.11
C PHE A 11 -43.92 -16.73 -18.91
N ALA A 12 -43.28 -16.48 -17.77
CA ALA A 12 -42.61 -15.20 -17.51
C ALA A 12 -41.34 -15.11 -18.36
N LEU A 13 -41.39 -14.28 -19.40
CA LEU A 13 -40.23 -13.81 -20.18
C LEU A 13 -39.18 -13.24 -19.22
N LEU A 14 -38.10 -13.99 -18.99
CA LEU A 14 -36.87 -13.47 -18.40
C LEU A 14 -36.12 -12.69 -19.49
N VAL A 15 -36.50 -11.42 -19.66
CA VAL A 15 -35.78 -10.50 -20.56
C VAL A 15 -34.41 -10.25 -19.96
N ALA A 16 -33.40 -10.60 -20.76
CA ALA A 16 -31.99 -10.43 -20.52
C ALA A 16 -31.65 -9.00 -20.04
N SER A 17 -31.35 -8.88 -18.76
CA SER A 17 -30.51 -7.78 -18.26
C SER A 17 -29.05 -8.11 -18.60
N LEU A 18 -28.69 -7.93 -19.87
CA LEU A 18 -27.32 -7.68 -20.28
C LEU A 18 -26.94 -6.29 -19.74
N ILE A 19 -26.75 -6.21 -18.43
CA ILE A 19 -25.97 -5.11 -17.86
C ILE A 19 -24.56 -5.39 -18.37
N PRO A 20 -23.95 -4.53 -19.21
CA PRO A 20 -22.55 -4.64 -19.46
C PRO A 20 -21.87 -4.45 -18.11
N SER A 21 -21.42 -5.56 -17.52
CA SER A 21 -20.48 -5.57 -16.43
C SER A 21 -19.33 -4.70 -16.90
N GLY A 22 -19.26 -3.47 -16.39
CA GLY A 22 -18.12 -2.60 -16.64
C GLY A 22 -16.90 -3.45 -16.32
N ARG A 23 -16.09 -3.74 -17.35
CA ARG A 23 -14.81 -4.42 -17.13
C ARG A 23 -14.13 -3.60 -16.05
N ALA A 24 -13.82 -4.24 -14.93
CA ALA A 24 -13.07 -3.62 -13.86
C ALA A 24 -11.87 -2.92 -14.49
N SER A 25 -11.87 -1.59 -14.50
CA SER A 25 -10.80 -0.75 -15.03
C SER A 25 -9.52 -0.85 -14.19
N ALA A 26 -9.42 -1.87 -13.33
CA ALA A 26 -8.38 -2.05 -12.33
C ALA A 26 -7.08 -2.68 -12.88
N GLN A 27 -6.98 -2.98 -14.17
CA GLN A 27 -5.76 -3.63 -14.73
C GLN A 27 -5.26 -3.05 -16.06
N CYS A 28 -5.81 -1.94 -16.54
CA CYS A 28 -5.21 -1.25 -17.69
C CYS A 28 -4.17 -0.26 -17.17
N TYR A 29 -2.93 -0.35 -17.69
CA TYR A 29 -1.89 0.63 -17.38
C TYR A 29 -2.39 2.05 -17.58
N GLN A 30 -2.31 2.86 -16.54
CA GLN A 30 -2.64 4.29 -16.57
C GLN A 30 -1.34 5.10 -16.53
N PRO A 31 -0.92 5.75 -17.63
CA PRO A 31 0.21 6.66 -17.59
C PRO A 31 -0.02 7.74 -16.53
N ASP A 32 1.02 8.05 -15.76
CA ASP A 32 0.99 9.09 -14.73
C ASP A 32 1.20 10.52 -15.29
N GLY A 33 1.51 10.61 -16.58
CA GLY A 33 1.78 11.86 -17.28
C GLY A 33 3.16 12.45 -16.98
N LEU A 34 3.99 11.81 -16.13
CA LEU A 34 5.31 12.31 -15.75
C LEU A 34 6.37 12.10 -16.83
N ASP A 35 6.11 11.23 -17.81
CA ASP A 35 6.95 11.02 -19.00
C ASP A 35 6.79 12.13 -20.08
N GLY A 36 6.14 13.24 -19.75
CA GLY A 36 5.86 14.35 -20.65
C GLY A 36 7.07 15.25 -20.98
N LEU A 37 6.82 16.31 -21.76
CA LEU A 37 7.85 17.30 -22.08
C LEU A 37 8.41 17.96 -20.80
N PRO A 38 9.71 18.31 -20.77
CA PRO A 38 10.30 19.03 -19.64
C PRO A 38 9.49 20.27 -19.29
N CYS A 39 9.31 20.52 -17.99
CA CYS A 39 8.61 21.70 -17.45
C CYS A 39 7.09 21.77 -17.69
N THR A 40 6.45 20.68 -18.10
CA THR A 40 4.97 20.61 -18.11
C THR A 40 4.46 20.05 -16.78
N THR A 41 3.48 20.73 -16.16
CA THR A 41 2.80 20.20 -14.97
C THR A 41 1.95 19.01 -15.36
N ALA A 42 2.38 17.82 -14.95
CA ALA A 42 1.58 16.62 -15.02
C ALA A 42 0.83 16.41 -13.70
N LEU A 43 -0.46 16.07 -13.81
CA LEU A 43 -1.28 15.65 -12.68
C LEU A 43 -1.39 14.13 -12.73
N SER A 44 -0.70 13.45 -11.82
CA SER A 44 -0.84 12.01 -11.69
C SER A 44 -2.18 11.67 -11.03
N THR A 45 -2.97 10.81 -11.68
CA THR A 45 -4.18 10.24 -11.08
C THR A 45 -3.82 8.86 -10.54
N LEU A 46 -3.63 8.77 -9.22
CA LEU A 46 -3.30 7.52 -8.56
C LEU A 46 -4.58 6.72 -8.23
N PRO A 47 -4.54 5.38 -8.26
CA PRO A 47 -5.63 4.58 -7.74
C PRO A 47 -5.75 4.73 -6.21
N ALA A 48 -6.91 4.39 -5.66
CA ALA A 48 -7.03 4.22 -4.21
C ALA A 48 -6.28 2.95 -3.79
N PHE A 49 -5.29 3.11 -2.91
CA PHE A 49 -4.53 1.98 -2.37
C PHE A 49 -5.19 1.46 -1.07
N PRO A 50 -5.32 0.13 -0.90
CA PRO A 50 -5.81 -0.44 0.34
C PRO A 50 -4.75 -0.32 1.46
N PRO A 51 -5.14 -0.51 2.74
CA PRO A 51 -4.16 -0.76 3.80
C PRO A 51 -3.37 -2.04 3.48
N ALA A 52 -2.11 -2.08 3.93
CA ALA A 52 -1.20 -3.20 3.66
C ALA A 52 -0.65 -3.82 4.94
N LEU A 53 -0.42 -5.12 4.90
CA LEU A 53 0.27 -5.87 5.94
C LEU A 53 1.41 -6.64 5.28
N LEU A 54 2.64 -6.24 5.58
CA LEU A 54 3.85 -6.70 4.91
C LEU A 54 4.69 -7.54 5.88
N PRO A 55 5.16 -8.73 5.47
CA PRO A 55 6.15 -9.45 6.25
C PRO A 55 7.44 -8.61 6.31
N ALA A 56 8.03 -8.52 7.49
CA ALA A 56 9.24 -7.74 7.70
C ALA A 56 10.29 -8.56 8.46
N GLN A 57 11.54 -8.16 8.27
CA GLN A 57 12.66 -8.70 9.03
C GLN A 57 13.49 -7.54 9.53
N SER A 58 13.70 -7.51 10.84
CA SER A 58 14.58 -6.54 11.49
C SER A 58 15.97 -7.12 11.56
N ILE A 59 16.97 -6.36 11.13
CA ILE A 59 18.37 -6.76 11.15
C ILE A 59 19.15 -5.67 11.89
N CYS A 60 19.89 -6.06 12.92
CA CYS A 60 20.82 -5.19 13.62
C CYS A 60 22.26 -5.52 13.22
N TRP A 61 23.00 -4.48 12.83
CA TRP A 61 24.43 -4.50 12.67
C TRP A 61 25.11 -3.68 13.78
N ASP A 62 26.13 -4.24 14.41
CA ASP A 62 27.01 -3.54 15.35
C ASP A 62 28.48 -3.86 15.00
N GLY A 63 29.31 -2.83 14.86
CA GLY A 63 30.72 -3.01 14.47
C GLY A 63 30.91 -3.81 13.17
N CYS A 64 30.02 -3.65 12.19
CA CYS A 64 29.97 -4.44 10.94
C CYS A 64 29.73 -5.95 11.14
N VAL A 65 29.30 -6.37 12.33
CA VAL A 65 28.90 -7.75 12.64
C VAL A 65 27.38 -7.79 12.83
N LEU A 66 26.75 -8.88 12.42
CA LEU A 66 25.33 -9.11 12.69
C LEU A 66 25.15 -9.31 14.20
N ALA A 67 24.58 -8.31 14.88
CA ALA A 67 24.34 -8.34 16.32
C ALA A 67 22.95 -8.88 16.68
N GLY A 68 22.00 -8.86 15.74
CA GLY A 68 20.69 -9.46 15.95
C GLY A 68 19.83 -9.51 14.69
N GLN A 69 18.87 -10.43 14.68
CA GLN A 69 17.86 -10.55 13.64
C GLN A 69 16.54 -10.93 14.29
N GLY A 70 15.45 -10.39 13.78
CA GLY A 70 14.11 -10.60 14.30
C GLY A 70 13.10 -10.63 13.18
N CYS A 71 12.05 -11.43 13.36
CA CYS A 71 10.89 -11.35 12.48
C CYS A 71 9.97 -10.21 12.94
N GLY A 72 9.27 -9.62 11.99
CA GLY A 72 8.29 -8.60 12.27
C GLY A 72 7.25 -8.50 11.17
N VAL A 73 6.30 -7.61 11.40
CA VAL A 73 5.22 -7.30 10.48
C VAL A 73 5.09 -5.78 10.43
N VAL A 74 5.05 -5.24 9.22
CA VAL A 74 4.78 -3.82 8.99
C VAL A 74 3.34 -3.69 8.53
N SER A 75 2.54 -2.99 9.31
CA SER A 75 1.19 -2.56 8.91
C SER A 75 1.22 -1.11 8.44
N LEU A 76 0.55 -0.88 7.34
CA LEU A 76 0.38 0.43 6.71
C LEU A 76 -1.11 0.72 6.60
N SER A 77 -1.54 1.91 7.02
CA SER A 77 -2.90 2.37 6.73
C SER A 77 -3.09 2.62 5.23
N ALA A 78 -4.34 2.77 4.79
CA ALA A 78 -4.60 3.30 3.46
C ALA A 78 -3.96 4.71 3.33
N PRO A 79 -3.25 5.01 2.23
CA PRO A 79 -2.73 6.34 1.96
C PRO A 79 -3.85 7.38 1.88
N THR A 80 -3.67 8.49 2.59
CA THR A 80 -4.55 9.66 2.51
C THR A 80 -3.81 10.78 1.80
N GLN A 81 -4.41 11.34 0.75
CA GLN A 81 -3.81 12.46 0.02
C GLN A 81 -3.85 13.71 0.89
N LEU A 82 -2.71 14.36 1.08
CA LEU A 82 -2.61 15.63 1.80
C LEU A 82 -2.78 16.81 0.83
N GLN A 83 -1.92 16.85 -0.18
CA GLN A 83 -1.92 17.89 -1.22
C GLN A 83 -1.20 17.38 -2.47
N CYS A 84 -1.72 17.65 -3.66
CA CYS A 84 -1.08 17.29 -4.93
C CYS A 84 -0.58 15.82 -4.96
N ALA A 85 0.72 15.60 -5.10
CA ALA A 85 1.36 14.28 -5.16
C ALA A 85 1.82 13.77 -3.78
N GLU A 86 1.44 14.45 -2.69
CA GLU A 86 1.83 14.14 -1.32
C GLU A 86 0.72 13.35 -0.61
N TYR A 87 1.12 12.27 0.04
CA TYR A 87 0.25 11.36 0.79
C TYR A 87 0.81 11.10 2.18
N GLU A 88 -0.07 10.70 3.09
CA GLU A 88 0.29 10.25 4.42
C GLU A 88 -0.20 8.82 4.66
N VAL A 89 0.63 8.01 5.31
CA VAL A 89 0.32 6.64 5.75
C VAL A 89 0.77 6.47 7.19
N ALA A 90 -0.08 5.92 8.05
CA ALA A 90 0.34 5.47 9.37
C ALA A 90 1.06 4.11 9.27
N LEU A 91 2.24 4.00 9.87
CA LEU A 91 3.02 2.78 9.98
C LEU A 91 3.01 2.27 11.42
N LYS A 92 2.86 0.95 11.57
CA LYS A 92 3.26 0.22 12.77
C LYS A 92 4.12 -0.98 12.39
N ASN A 93 5.25 -1.12 13.05
CA ASN A 93 6.12 -2.28 12.97
C ASN A 93 6.05 -3.04 14.30
N GLU A 94 5.64 -4.30 14.23
CA GLU A 94 5.50 -5.19 15.37
C GLU A 94 6.41 -6.41 15.20
N ASP A 95 6.90 -6.98 16.29
CA ASP A 95 7.58 -8.29 16.23
C ASP A 95 6.56 -9.44 16.08
N CYS A 96 7.05 -10.67 15.93
CA CYS A 96 6.18 -11.85 15.86
C CYS A 96 5.35 -12.13 17.12
N ASN A 97 5.61 -11.44 18.23
CA ASN A 97 4.83 -11.52 19.46
C ASN A 97 3.85 -10.34 19.60
N SER A 98 3.64 -9.56 18.53
CA SER A 98 2.80 -8.36 18.51
C SER A 98 3.31 -7.23 19.43
N ASN A 99 4.60 -7.22 19.75
CA ASN A 99 5.19 -6.10 20.47
C ASN A 99 5.53 -4.98 19.50
N LEU A 100 5.02 -3.78 19.79
CA LEU A 100 5.31 -2.59 19.01
C LEU A 100 6.79 -2.21 19.09
N GLN A 101 7.43 -2.14 17.93
CA GLN A 101 8.84 -1.76 17.76
C GLN A 101 8.98 -0.30 17.34
N LEU A 102 8.29 0.06 16.25
CA LEU A 102 8.31 1.41 15.67
C LEU A 102 6.91 1.77 15.20
N PHE A 103 6.55 3.05 15.31
CA PHE A 103 5.29 3.56 14.79
C PHE A 103 5.37 5.04 14.47
N GLY A 104 4.50 5.53 13.61
CA GLY A 104 4.44 6.94 13.24
C GLY A 104 3.77 7.15 11.89
N ASN A 105 3.84 8.38 11.40
CA ASN A 105 3.35 8.72 10.07
C ASN A 105 4.51 8.71 9.06
N LEU A 106 4.21 8.20 7.88
CA LEU A 106 5.04 8.26 6.70
C LEU A 106 4.49 9.36 5.79
N HIS A 107 5.34 10.31 5.42
CA HIS A 107 5.07 11.25 4.34
C HIS A 107 5.59 10.66 3.04
N LEU A 108 4.69 10.56 2.06
CA LEU A 108 4.92 9.93 0.77
C LEU A 108 4.84 10.97 -0.33
N ASP A 109 5.91 11.11 -1.10
CA ASP A 109 5.95 11.92 -2.30
C ASP A 109 5.90 11.00 -3.53
N TYR A 110 4.84 11.06 -4.32
CA TYR A 110 4.74 10.23 -5.53
C TYR A 110 5.83 10.61 -6.55
N THR A 111 6.48 9.60 -7.13
CA THR A 111 7.61 9.82 -8.04
C THR A 111 7.40 9.35 -9.46
N ARG A 112 6.83 8.16 -9.67
CA ARG A 112 6.63 7.56 -11.00
C ARG A 112 5.80 6.29 -10.95
N THR A 113 5.34 5.85 -12.11
CA THR A 113 4.80 4.50 -12.34
C THR A 113 5.55 3.73 -13.43
N TRP A 114 5.51 2.40 -13.39
CA TRP A 114 5.98 1.55 -14.48
C TRP A 114 5.18 0.25 -14.55
N ARG A 115 5.35 -0.51 -15.63
CA ARG A 115 4.86 -1.89 -15.73
C ARG A 115 5.94 -2.86 -15.29
N GLU A 116 5.57 -3.76 -14.40
CA GLU A 116 6.41 -4.87 -13.97
C GLU A 116 5.81 -6.20 -14.44
N ILE A 117 6.65 -7.06 -15.00
CA ILE A 117 6.26 -8.41 -15.42
C ILE A 117 6.50 -9.35 -14.24
N VAL A 118 5.43 -9.92 -13.69
CA VAL A 118 5.49 -10.82 -12.55
C VAL A 118 5.32 -12.27 -13.03
N GLY A 119 6.35 -13.09 -12.84
CA GLY A 119 6.34 -14.51 -13.19
C GLY A 119 6.19 -14.77 -14.68
N THR A 120 5.35 -15.73 -15.06
CA THR A 120 5.15 -16.19 -16.45
C THR A 120 4.22 -15.29 -17.27
N GLY A 121 4.43 -13.96 -17.20
CA GLY A 121 3.81 -13.00 -18.13
C GLY A 121 2.60 -12.22 -17.63
N SER A 122 2.32 -12.20 -16.31
CA SER A 122 1.31 -11.27 -15.77
C SER A 122 1.92 -9.89 -15.58
N GLU A 123 1.39 -8.88 -16.25
CA GLU A 123 1.78 -7.48 -16.02
C GLU A 123 1.08 -6.91 -14.79
N LYS A 124 1.81 -6.17 -13.97
CA LYS A 124 1.27 -5.27 -12.95
C LYS A 124 1.79 -3.87 -13.18
N GLN A 125 0.98 -2.88 -12.83
CA GLN A 125 1.46 -1.51 -12.71
C GLN A 125 1.93 -1.27 -11.28
N VAL A 126 3.07 -0.61 -11.14
CA VAL A 126 3.69 -0.27 -9.85
C VAL A 126 3.74 1.25 -9.70
N TRP A 127 3.48 1.76 -8.49
CA TRP A 127 3.51 3.19 -8.20
C TRP A 127 4.51 3.45 -7.09
N ARG A 128 5.57 4.21 -7.38
CA ARG A 128 6.62 4.48 -6.40
C ARG A 128 6.44 5.80 -5.71
N PHE A 129 6.60 5.76 -4.40
CA PHE A 129 6.69 6.92 -3.53
C PHE A 129 8.08 7.00 -2.91
N VAL A 130 8.60 8.22 -2.77
CA VAL A 130 9.69 8.51 -1.82
C VAL A 130 9.05 8.67 -0.45
N VAL A 131 9.63 8.02 0.55
CA VAL A 131 9.12 8.01 1.92
C VAL A 131 10.05 8.79 2.81
N LYS A 132 9.48 9.65 3.65
CA LYS A 132 10.13 10.30 4.78
C LYS A 132 9.33 9.97 6.03
N ALA A 133 9.99 9.61 7.11
CA ALA A 133 9.30 9.20 8.32
C ALA A 133 10.01 9.62 9.59
N ASP A 134 9.22 10.19 10.49
CA ASP A 134 9.58 10.46 11.87
C ASP A 134 8.94 9.38 12.75
N LEU A 135 9.64 8.26 12.92
CA LEU A 135 9.14 7.12 13.67
C LEU A 135 9.51 7.21 15.14
N GLN A 136 8.55 6.86 15.98
CA GLN A 136 8.68 6.74 17.42
C GLN A 136 8.99 5.29 17.80
N ARG A 137 9.76 5.11 18.88
CA ARG A 137 10.03 3.80 19.45
C ARG A 137 8.82 3.31 20.24
N GLY A 138 8.43 2.06 20.03
CA GLY A 138 7.46 1.37 20.86
C GLY A 138 8.04 0.91 22.20
N ASN A 139 7.32 0.03 22.88
CA ASN A 139 7.55 -0.32 24.28
C ASN A 139 8.64 -1.39 24.45
N THR A 140 9.12 -1.95 23.34
CA THR A 140 10.07 -3.05 23.33
C THR A 140 11.32 -2.68 22.56
N ASN A 141 12.45 -3.14 23.09
CA ASN A 141 13.76 -2.72 22.64
C ASN A 141 14.31 -3.83 21.73
N PHE A 142 13.88 -3.87 20.47
CA PHE A 142 14.64 -4.66 19.50
C PHE A 142 15.98 -3.96 19.24
N GLY A 143 17.05 -4.73 19.39
CA GLY A 143 18.33 -4.28 19.96
C GLY A 143 19.07 -3.13 19.30
N CYS A 144 18.65 -2.60 18.15
CA CYS A 144 19.38 -1.53 17.45
C CYS A 144 18.48 -0.61 16.61
N ASN A 145 17.21 -0.43 16.99
CA ASN A 145 16.29 0.44 16.23
C ASN A 145 16.80 1.90 16.11
N VAL A 146 17.72 2.32 17.00
CA VAL A 146 18.40 3.61 16.96
C VAL A 146 19.88 3.36 17.30
N PRO A 147 20.84 3.83 16.49
CA PRO A 147 22.26 3.77 16.82
C PRO A 147 22.57 4.33 18.23
N ASN A 148 23.40 3.62 18.99
CA ASN A 148 23.79 4.03 20.35
C ASN A 148 24.46 5.42 20.40
N CYS A 149 25.05 5.87 19.28
CA CYS A 149 25.68 7.19 19.15
C CYS A 149 24.69 8.35 19.11
N LEU A 150 23.39 8.11 18.90
CA LEU A 150 22.36 9.16 18.92
C LEU A 150 21.99 9.63 20.35
N GLY A 151 22.58 9.03 21.39
CA GLY A 151 22.61 9.58 22.75
C GLY A 151 21.25 10.05 23.28
N THR A 152 21.20 11.29 23.79
CA THR A 152 20.02 11.99 24.33
C THR A 152 19.06 12.56 23.27
N HIS A 153 19.37 12.45 21.97
CA HIS A 153 18.55 12.93 20.87
C HIS A 153 18.14 11.77 19.95
N PRO A 154 17.22 10.91 20.39
CA PRO A 154 16.93 9.63 19.75
C PRO A 154 16.12 9.73 18.44
N THR A 155 16.06 10.91 17.80
CA THR A 155 15.30 11.10 16.57
C THR A 155 16.10 10.53 15.39
N ALA A 156 15.82 9.27 15.06
CA ALA A 156 16.26 8.70 13.80
C ALA A 156 15.31 9.19 12.70
N PHE A 157 15.87 9.83 11.68
CA PHE A 157 15.13 10.17 10.46
C PHE A 157 15.20 8.99 9.50
N TYR A 158 14.05 8.52 9.03
CA TYR A 158 13.97 7.40 8.11
C TYR A 158 13.59 7.90 6.72
N TYR A 159 14.27 7.37 5.69
CA TYR A 159 13.96 7.65 4.29
C TYR A 159 14.01 6.35 3.47
N GLY A 160 13.19 6.28 2.42
CA GLY A 160 13.16 5.08 1.57
C GLY A 160 12.19 5.20 0.40
N TYR A 161 11.78 4.05 -0.13
CA TYR A 161 10.79 3.94 -1.18
C TYR A 161 9.67 2.98 -0.77
N LEU A 162 8.45 3.25 -1.24
CA LEU A 162 7.29 2.37 -1.16
C LEU A 162 6.76 2.16 -2.58
N ASP A 163 6.54 0.90 -2.95
CA ASP A 163 6.12 0.45 -4.28
C ASP A 163 4.82 -0.36 -4.22
#